data_AF-A0A354GQG1-F1
#
_entry.id   AF-A0A354GQG1-F1
#
_cell.length_a   1.000
_cell.length_b   1.000
_cell.length_c   1.000
_cell.angle_alpha   90.00
_cell.angle_beta   90.00
_cell.angle_gamma   90.00
#
_symmetry.space_group_name_H-M   'P 1'
#
loop_
_entity.id
_entity.type
_entity.pdbx_description
1 polymer ?
#
loop_
_entity_poly.entity_id
_entity_poly.type
_entity_poly.pdbx_seq_one_letter_code
_entity_poly.pdbx_strand_id
1 'polypeptide(L)'
;MHLTALVEHQDHVCCRYRLVAFRPFLERTGHTLELIALPRLPWERIWLYRRLRGAAVVLQRKLLPRWEIALLRWSARTLVFDFDDAVFLRDSYAAKGLHDRRRLRRFAATVRACDAVA
;
A
#
# COMPACT_ATOMS: atom_id res chain seq x y z
N MET A 1 17.74 -5.12 -4.47
CA MET A 1 16.74 -4.37 -5.28
C MET A 1 16.22 -3.17 -4.50
N HIS A 2 15.72 -2.13 -5.16
CA HIS A 2 15.12 -0.98 -4.48
C HIS A 2 13.59 -1.17 -4.36
N LEU A 3 13.10 -1.13 -3.12
CA LEU A 3 11.68 -1.24 -2.77
C LEU A 3 11.19 0.11 -2.28
N THR A 4 10.05 0.56 -2.79
CA THR A 4 9.37 1.77 -2.30
C THR A 4 8.08 1.36 -1.62
N ALA A 5 7.96 1.59 -0.32
CA ALA A 5 6.71 1.36 0.40
C ALA A 5 5.88 2.65 0.47
N LEU A 6 4.65 2.55 0.00
CA LEU A 6 3.62 3.57 0.09
C LEU A 6 2.83 3.37 1.38
N VAL A 7 3.03 4.29 2.32
CA VAL A 7 2.44 4.25 3.66
C VAL A 7 1.49 5.43 3.89
N GLU A 8 0.58 5.32 4.84
CA GLU A 8 -0.31 6.44 5.18
C GLU A 8 0.45 7.57 5.90
N HIS A 9 1.26 7.20 6.89
CA HIS A 9 2.19 8.09 7.59
C HIS A 9 3.44 7.29 7.97
N GLN A 10 4.62 7.91 7.84
CA GLN A 10 5.90 7.23 8.12
C GLN A 10 6.05 6.85 9.61
N ASP A 11 5.51 7.69 10.50
CA ASP A 11 5.57 7.49 11.96
C ASP A 11 4.47 6.56 12.49
N HIS A 12 3.62 6.02 11.62
CA HIS A 12 2.53 5.15 12.07
C HIS A 12 3.10 3.83 12.64
N VAL A 13 2.55 3.37 13.76
CA VAL A 13 3.00 2.17 14.48
C VAL A 13 3.11 0.93 13.57
N CYS A 14 2.09 0.67 12.75
CA CYS A 14 2.13 -0.41 11.74
C CYS A 14 3.34 -0.32 10.79
N CYS A 15 3.73 0.87 10.35
CA CYS A 15 4.89 1.06 9.47
C CYS A 15 6.19 0.65 10.19
N ARG A 16 6.33 1.05 11.46
CA ARG A 16 7.50 0.71 12.28
C ARG A 16 7.67 -0.80 12.46
N TYR A 17 6.60 -1.53 12.74
CA TYR A 17 6.68 -2.96 13.03
C TYR A 17 6.63 -3.87 11.80
N ARG A 18 5.99 -3.45 10.70
CA ARG A 18 5.87 -4.29 9.48
C ARG A 18 6.84 -3.94 8.36
N LEU A 19 7.31 -2.71 8.27
CA LEU A 19 8.23 -2.28 7.20
C LEU A 19 9.61 -1.94 7.74
N VAL A 20 9.69 -1.03 8.71
CA VAL A 20 10.98 -0.58 9.27
C VAL A 20 11.71 -1.74 9.95
N ALA A 21 10.99 -2.61 10.67
CA ALA A 21 11.57 -3.79 11.32
C ALA A 21 12.27 -4.75 10.35
N PHE A 22 11.83 -4.81 9.09
CA PHE A 22 12.42 -5.70 8.08
C PHE A 22 13.58 -5.05 7.31
N ARG A 23 13.77 -3.74 7.42
CA ARG A 23 14.85 -3.00 6.75
C ARG A 23 16.23 -3.65 6.94
N PRO A 24 16.68 -4.01 8.16
CA PRO A 24 18.01 -4.61 8.34
C PRO A 24 18.18 -5.95 7.61
N PHE A 25 17.11 -6.74 7.50
CA PHE A 25 17.14 -8.03 6.81
C PHE A 25 17.16 -7.86 5.29
N LEU A 26 16.42 -6.88 4.77
CA LEU A 26 16.46 -6.48 3.37
C LEU A 26 17.85 -5.96 3.00
N GLU A 27 18.45 -5.11 3.83
CA GLU A 27 19.78 -4.53 3.57
C GLU A 27 20.88 -5.60 3.55
N ARG A 28 20.82 -6.59 4.46
CA ARG A 28 21.74 -7.75 4.46
C ARG A 28 21.67 -8.59 3.18
N THR A 29 20.55 -8.56 2.48
CA THR A 29 20.36 -9.28 1.21
C THR A 29 20.58 -8.39 -0.02
N GLY A 30 21.09 -7.15 0.16
CA GLY A 30 21.34 -6.20 -0.92
C GLY A 30 20.08 -5.48 -1.43
N HIS A 31 19.03 -5.44 -0.62
CA HIS A 31 17.80 -4.71 -0.90
C HIS A 31 17.72 -3.43 -0.07
N THR A 32 17.17 -2.36 -0.65
CA THR A 32 16.92 -1.09 0.04
C THR A 32 15.42 -0.86 0.12
N LEU A 33 14.97 -0.27 1.23
CA LEU A 33 13.57 0.09 1.45
C LEU A 33 13.45 1.62 1.60
N GLU A 34 12.68 2.26 0.76
CA GLU A 34 12.29 3.66 0.91
C GLU A 34 10.85 3.74 1.40
N LEU A 35 10.56 4.62 2.37
CA LEU A 35 9.21 4.85 2.86
C LEU A 35 8.72 6.18 2.32
N ILE A 36 7.62 6.16 1.55
CA ILE A 36 6.99 7.36 1.02
C ILE A 36 5.57 7.43 1.58
N ALA A 37 5.27 8.51 2.30
CA ALA A 37 3.90 8.80 2.71
C ALA A 37 3.05 9.12 1.47
N LEU A 38 1.89 8.49 1.35
CA LEU A 38 0.94 8.76 0.28
C LEU A 38 0.47 10.23 0.37
N PRO A 39 0.70 11.04 -0.68
CA PRO A 39 0.23 12.40 -0.71
C PRO A 39 -1.29 12.48 -0.44
N ARG A 40 -1.76 13.57 0.17
CA ARG A 40 -3.19 13.74 0.44
C ARG A 40 -3.97 14.06 -0.83
N LEU A 41 -3.29 14.69 -1.78
CA LEU A 41 -3.89 15.31 -2.95
C LEU A 41 -3.79 14.39 -4.17
N PRO A 42 -4.88 14.12 -4.91
CA PRO A 42 -4.88 13.16 -6.02
C PRO A 42 -3.85 13.44 -7.13
N TRP A 43 -3.57 14.70 -7.43
CA TRP A 43 -2.58 15.06 -8.46
C TRP A 43 -1.15 14.78 -8.01
N GLU A 44 -0.82 15.05 -6.74
CA GLU A 44 0.48 14.68 -6.15
C GLU A 44 0.67 13.17 -6.18
N ARG A 45 -0.40 12.38 -5.97
CA ARG A 45 -0.35 10.93 -6.12
C ARG A 45 -0.08 10.50 -7.57
N ILE A 46 -0.71 11.15 -8.55
CA ILE A 46 -0.44 10.87 -9.97
C ILE A 46 1.04 11.14 -10.29
N TRP A 47 1.59 12.27 -9.82
CA TRP A 47 3.01 12.58 -9.97
C TRP A 47 3.92 11.55 -9.30
N LEU A 48 3.57 11.12 -8.09
CA LEU A 48 4.27 10.05 -7.39
C LEU A 48 4.24 8.75 -8.19
N TYR A 49 3.08 8.31 -8.67
CA TYR A 49 2.98 7.06 -9.44
C TYR A 49 3.81 7.10 -10.72
N ARG A 50 3.84 8.24 -11.41
CA ARG A 50 4.72 8.43 -12.57
C ARG A 50 6.21 8.30 -12.20
N ARG A 51 6.64 8.77 -11.03
CA ARG A 51 8.01 8.60 -10.53
C ARG A 51 8.32 7.14 -10.17
N LEU A 52 7.32 6.37 -9.76
CA LEU A 52 7.44 4.95 -9.44
C LEU A 52 7.39 4.04 -10.68
N ARG A 53 7.50 4.61 -11.89
CA ARG A 53 7.47 3.82 -13.12
C ARG A 53 8.63 2.84 -13.15
N GLY A 54 8.32 1.54 -13.22
CA GLY A 54 9.32 0.47 -13.20
C GLY A 54 9.82 0.06 -11.80
N ALA A 55 9.32 0.68 -10.73
CA ALA A 55 9.73 0.38 -9.36
C ALA A 55 9.07 -0.88 -8.80
N ALA A 56 9.68 -1.46 -7.76
CA ALA A 56 9.03 -2.46 -6.91
C ALA A 56 8.35 -1.74 -5.74
N VAL A 57 7.03 -1.80 -5.67
CA VAL A 57 6.20 -1.00 -4.76
C VAL A 57 5.50 -1.90 -3.76
N VAL A 58 5.55 -1.51 -2.48
CA VAL A 58 4.75 -2.13 -1.41
C VAL A 58 3.66 -1.16 -0.98
N LEU A 59 2.39 -1.50 -1.19
CA LEU A 59 1.26 -0.70 -0.71
C LEU A 59 0.83 -1.22 0.66
N GLN A 60 1.05 -0.42 1.71
CA GLN A 60 0.71 -0.83 3.07
C GLN A 60 -0.70 -0.37 3.46
N ARG A 61 -1.58 -1.32 3.80
CA ARG A 61 -2.90 -1.13 4.43
C ARG A 61 -3.93 -0.29 3.65
N LYS A 62 -3.52 0.45 2.61
CA LYS A 62 -4.35 1.46 1.96
C LYS A 62 -5.24 0.87 0.87
N LEU A 63 -6.55 1.13 1.02
CA LEU A 63 -7.55 0.79 0.01
C LEU A 63 -7.79 1.96 -0.95
N LEU A 64 -7.08 1.94 -2.07
CA LEU A 64 -7.21 2.94 -3.12
C LEU A 64 -8.52 2.77 -3.92
N PRO A 65 -9.11 3.85 -4.43
CA PRO A 65 -10.12 3.78 -5.50
C PRO A 65 -9.63 2.95 -6.69
N ARG A 66 -10.57 2.37 -7.43
CA ARG A 66 -10.27 1.48 -8.58
C ARG A 66 -9.39 2.11 -9.66
N TRP A 67 -9.61 3.38 -9.98
CA TRP A 67 -8.80 4.08 -10.97
C TRP A 67 -7.36 4.30 -10.46
N GLU A 68 -7.22 4.56 -9.17
CA GLU A 68 -5.95 4.91 -8.53
C GLU A 68 -5.06 3.67 -8.40
N ILE A 69 -5.63 2.53 -8.03
CA ILE A 69 -4.90 1.25 -8.03
C ILE A 69 -4.53 0.80 -9.45
N ALA A 70 -5.40 1.04 -10.45
CA ALA A 70 -5.07 0.71 -11.84
C ALA A 70 -3.88 1.55 -12.35
N LEU A 71 -3.85 2.85 -12.03
CA LEU A 71 -2.74 3.73 -12.37
C LEU A 71 -1.43 3.34 -11.66
N LEU A 72 -1.52 3.02 -10.37
CA LEU A 72 -0.37 2.53 -9.60
C LEU A 72 0.16 1.22 -10.20
N ARG A 73 -0.72 0.26 -10.53
CA ARG A 73 -0.34 -1.01 -11.13
C ARG A 73 0.32 -0.85 -12.49
N TRP A 74 -0.18 0.09 -13.31
CA TRP A 74 0.42 0.37 -14.62
C TRP A 74 1.84 0.96 -14.48
N SER A 75 2.10 1.69 -13.40
CA SER A 75 3.38 2.33 -13.17
C SER A 75 4.39 1.37 -12.53
N ALA A 76 3.98 0.60 -11.52
CA ALA A 76 4.87 -0.31 -10.80
C ALA A 76 5.26 -1.53 -11.66
N ARG A 77 6.54 -1.93 -11.62
CA ARG A 77 7.01 -3.20 -12.18
C ARG A 77 6.51 -4.38 -11.36
N THR A 78 6.55 -4.22 -10.04
CA THR A 78 6.05 -5.20 -9.07
C THR A 78 5.25 -4.44 -8.03
N LEU A 79 4.05 -4.91 -7.71
CA LEU A 79 3.18 -4.31 -6.73
C LEU A 79 2.78 -5.36 -5.68
N VAL A 80 3.22 -5.16 -4.45
CA VAL A 80 2.90 -6.00 -3.30
C VAL A 80 1.89 -5.26 -2.43
N PHE A 81 0.84 -5.95 -1.97
CA PHE A 81 -0.06 -5.42 -0.95
C PHE A 81 0.32 -6.00 0.42
N ASP A 82 0.80 -5.14 1.32
CA ASP A 82 1.02 -5.50 2.74
C ASP A 82 -0.33 -5.36 3.46
N PHE A 83 -0.98 -6.51 3.62
CA PHE A 83 -2.30 -6.63 4.21
C PHE A 83 -2.17 -6.70 5.73
N ASP A 84 -2.67 -5.66 6.38
CA ASP A 84 -2.69 -5.50 7.83
C ASP A 84 -4.11 -5.20 8.28
N ASP A 85 -4.59 -5.91 9.31
CA ASP A 85 -5.97 -5.85 9.84
C ASP A 85 -7.08 -6.06 8.79
N ALA A 86 -8.32 -6.20 9.26
CA ALA A 86 -9.49 -6.29 8.38
C ALA A 86 -9.87 -4.92 7.78
N VAL A 87 -8.99 -4.28 7.01
CA VAL A 87 -9.20 -2.95 6.39
C VAL A 87 -10.44 -2.84 5.50
N PHE A 88 -10.96 -3.97 5.06
CA PHE A 88 -12.20 -4.06 4.29
C PHE A 88 -13.47 -4.00 5.16
N LEU A 89 -13.33 -4.16 6.48
CA LEU A 89 -14.38 -3.99 7.47
C LEU A 89 -14.37 -2.58 8.06
N ARG A 90 -15.48 -2.22 8.70
CA ARG A 90 -15.59 -1.09 9.61
C ARG A 90 -15.06 -1.49 10.97
N ASP A 91 -14.84 -0.47 11.79
CA ASP A 91 -14.56 -0.65 13.20
C ASP A 91 -15.69 -1.45 13.89
N SER A 92 -15.35 -2.24 14.91
CA SER A 92 -16.29 -3.03 15.71
C SER A 92 -17.41 -2.21 16.34
N TYR A 93 -17.17 -0.93 16.60
CA TYR A 93 -18.15 -0.02 17.20
C TYR A 93 -18.99 0.75 16.17
N ALA A 94 -18.90 0.42 14.87
CA ALA A 94 -19.64 1.13 13.84
C ALA A 94 -21.15 0.83 13.90
N ALA A 95 -21.98 1.88 14.08
CA ALA A 95 -23.44 1.78 14.15
C ALA A 95 -24.12 1.12 12.93
N LYS A 96 -23.45 1.04 11.79
CA LYS A 96 -23.95 0.44 10.54
C LYS A 96 -23.51 -1.03 10.36
N GLY A 97 -22.92 -1.63 11.40
CA GLY A 97 -22.33 -2.97 11.37
C GLY A 97 -20.90 -2.99 10.78
N LEU A 98 -20.29 -4.18 10.81
CA LEU A 98 -18.89 -4.40 10.39
C LEU A 98 -18.69 -4.31 8.87
N HIS A 99 -19.68 -4.69 8.07
CA HIS A 99 -19.49 -4.82 6.63
C HIS A 99 -19.60 -3.48 5.89
N ASP A 100 -18.66 -3.23 4.98
CA ASP A 100 -18.71 -2.10 4.07
C ASP A 100 -18.48 -2.55 2.63
N ARG A 101 -19.54 -2.52 1.81
CA ARG A 101 -19.49 -2.93 0.40
C ARG A 101 -18.48 -2.14 -0.41
N ARG A 102 -18.24 -0.86 -0.08
CA ARG A 102 -17.28 -0.01 -0.80
C ARG A 102 -15.85 -0.41 -0.44
N ARG A 103 -15.55 -0.62 0.85
CA ARG A 103 -14.23 -1.08 1.29
C ARG A 103 -13.92 -2.47 0.74
N LEU A 104 -14.86 -3.40 0.79
CA LEU A 104 -14.70 -4.74 0.22
C LEU A 104 -14.40 -4.70 -1.29
N ARG A 105 -15.11 -3.88 -2.07
CA ARG A 105 -14.84 -3.72 -3.51
C ARG A 105 -13.46 -3.14 -3.79
N ARG A 106 -12.98 -2.21 -2.95
CA ARG A 106 -11.62 -1.65 -3.08
C ARG A 106 -10.57 -2.67 -2.72
N PHE A 107 -10.74 -3.38 -1.60
CA PHE A 107 -9.87 -4.47 -1.20
C PHE A 107 -9.74 -5.53 -2.30
N ALA A 108 -10.86 -6.01 -2.84
CA ALA A 108 -10.83 -6.96 -3.95
C ALA A 108 -10.14 -6.40 -5.20
N ALA A 109 -10.28 -5.09 -5.49
CA ALA A 109 -9.59 -4.46 -6.60
C ALA A 109 -8.06 -4.35 -6.34
N THR A 110 -7.66 -4.03 -5.10
CA THR A 110 -6.26 -4.00 -4.69
C THR A 110 -5.62 -5.37 -4.79
N VAL A 111 -6.20 -6.39 -4.17
CA VAL A 111 -5.69 -7.77 -4.18
C VAL A 111 -5.53 -8.29 -5.62
N ARG A 112 -6.50 -8.02 -6.51
CA ARG A 112 -6.42 -8.44 -7.92
C ARG A 112 -5.36 -7.70 -8.74
N ALA A 113 -5.02 -6.48 -8.35
CA ALA A 113 -4.04 -5.68 -9.08
C ALA A 113 -2.60 -6.02 -8.67
N CYS A 114 -2.40 -6.47 -7.43
CA CYS A 114 -1.08 -6.77 -6.88
C CYS A 114 -0.55 -8.12 -7.36
N ASP A 115 0.77 -8.20 -7.53
CA ASP A 115 1.47 -9.43 -7.89
C ASP A 115 1.64 -10.37 -6.68
N ALA A 116 1.61 -9.81 -5.46
CA ALA A 116 1.63 -10.57 -4.21
C ALA A 116 0.82 -9.86 -3.11
N VAL A 117 0.34 -10.64 -2.15
CA VAL A 117 -0.27 -10.18 -0.91
C VAL A 117 0.51 -10.80 0.25
N ALA A 118 0.95 -9.97 1.19
CA ALA A 118 1.76 -10.34 2.34
C ALA A 118 1.07 -9.97 3.66
#